data_AF-A0A7V8YJN2-F1
#
_entry.id   AF-A0A7V8YJN2-F1
#
_cell.length_a   1.000
_cell.length_b   1.000
_cell.length_c   1.000
_cell.angle_alpha   90.00
_cell.angle_beta   90.00
_cell.angle_gamma   90.00
#
_symmetry.space_group_name_H-M   'P 1'
#
loop_
_entity.id
_entity.type
_entity.pdbx_description
1 polymer ?
#
loop_
_entity_poly.entity_id
_entity_poly.type
_entity_poly.pdbx_seq_one_letter_code
_entity_poly.pdbx_strand_id
1 'polypeptide(L)'
;MTDPAQSYAFAVRAKLVTAQVCRFDVQGDGHAMLRRARDWSSLVRRFVLGELGIEPPDPEITNALCQPAPAGLRAELSGAPR
;
A
#
# COMPACT_ATOMS: atom_id res chain seq x y z
N MET A 1 19.30 5.63 -0.06
CA MET A 1 18.01 6.00 0.57
C MET A 1 17.08 6.43 -0.54
N THR A 2 16.02 5.66 -0.79
CA THR A 2 15.08 5.92 -1.90
C THR A 2 14.12 7.02 -1.50
N ASP A 3 13.94 8.01 -2.38
CA ASP A 3 13.00 9.11 -2.16
C ASP A 3 11.55 8.62 -2.35
N PRO A 4 10.64 8.80 -1.38
CA PRO A 4 9.23 8.49 -1.52
C PRO A 4 8.58 9.14 -2.76
N ALA A 5 9.05 10.29 -3.23
CA ALA A 5 8.55 10.92 -4.45
C ALA A 5 8.81 10.07 -5.70
N GLN A 6 9.94 9.35 -5.75
CA GLN A 6 10.26 8.47 -6.88
C GLN A 6 9.31 7.26 -6.95
N SER A 7 9.00 6.65 -5.80
CA SER A 7 8.00 5.59 -5.72
C SER A 7 6.61 6.09 -6.16
N TYR A 8 6.27 7.34 -5.85
CA TYR A 8 4.95 7.90 -6.20
C TYR A 8 4.87 8.17 -7.71
N ALA A 9 5.91 8.77 -8.27
CA ALA A 9 6.01 8.99 -9.71
C ALA A 9 5.95 7.68 -10.50
N PHE A 10 6.57 6.61 -10.00
CA PHE A 10 6.44 5.27 -10.59
C PHE A 10 4.99 4.78 -10.55
N ALA A 11 4.34 4.83 -9.39
CA ALA A 11 2.97 4.36 -9.22
C ALA A 11 1.97 5.13 -10.12
N VAL A 12 2.15 6.44 -10.29
CA VAL A 12 1.35 7.26 -11.21
C VAL A 12 1.46 6.75 -12.65
N ARG A 13 2.68 6.47 -13.12
CA ARG A 13 2.89 5.90 -14.47
C ARG A 13 2.29 4.50 -14.59
N ALA A 14 2.44 3.66 -13.57
CA ALA A 14 1.89 2.30 -13.59
C ALA A 14 0.36 2.29 -13.63
N LYS A 15 -0.30 3.22 -12.91
CA LYS A 15 -1.77 3.34 -12.87
C LYS A 15 -2.39 3.71 -14.23
N LEU A 16 -1.60 4.30 -15.14
CA LEU A 16 -2.03 4.55 -16.52
C LEU A 16 -2.14 3.26 -17.35
N VAL A 17 -1.44 2.20 -16.94
CA VAL A 17 -1.37 0.92 -17.66
C VAL A 17 -2.24 -0.15 -16.99
N THR A 18 -2.44 -0.07 -15.67
CA THR A 18 -3.23 -1.05 -14.92
C THR A 18 -3.92 -0.45 -13.70
N ALA A 19 -5.14 -0.92 -13.41
CA ALA A 19 -5.84 -0.60 -12.16
C ALA A 19 -5.25 -1.35 -10.95
N GLN A 20 -4.47 -2.42 -11.18
CA GLN A 20 -3.90 -3.33 -10.17
C GLN A 20 -2.65 -2.75 -9.47
N VAL A 21 -2.63 -1.44 -9.23
CA VAL A 21 -1.57 -0.75 -8.49
C VAL A 21 -2.21 0.21 -7.49
N CYS A 22 -1.86 0.07 -6.23
CA CYS A 22 -2.14 1.05 -5.19
C CYS A 22 -0.85 1.34 -4.41
N ARG A 23 -0.87 2.41 -3.61
CA ARG A 23 0.25 2.75 -2.75
C ARG A 23 -0.26 3.31 -1.43
N PHE A 24 0.40 2.88 -0.36
CA PHE A 24 0.18 3.35 0.99
C PHE A 24 1.32 4.27 1.43
N ASP A 25 0.98 5.44 1.96
CA ASP A 25 1.90 6.29 2.69
C ASP A 25 1.88 5.89 4.18
N VAL A 26 3.08 5.73 4.75
CA VAL A 26 3.25 5.33 6.15
C VAL A 26 3.62 6.57 6.96
N GLN A 27 2.62 7.37 7.29
CA GLN A 27 2.82 8.61 8.04
C GLN A 27 3.46 8.33 9.41
N GLY A 28 4.35 9.22 9.83
CA GLY A 28 5.08 9.12 11.09
C GLY A 28 6.33 8.21 11.05
N ASP A 29 6.58 7.50 9.96
CA ASP A 29 7.79 6.69 9.78
C ASP A 29 8.84 7.36 8.88
N GLY A 30 10.06 6.82 8.89
CA GLY A 30 11.13 7.18 7.98
C GLY A 30 11.37 6.11 6.92
N HIS A 31 12.38 6.32 6.06
CA HIS A 31 12.72 5.37 4.99
C HIS A 31 13.01 3.94 5.48
N ALA A 32 13.49 3.79 6.72
CA ALA A 32 13.77 2.49 7.32
C ALA A 32 12.51 1.70 7.74
N MET A 33 11.33 2.36 7.78
CA MET A 33 10.04 1.73 8.11
C MET A 33 10.04 0.94 9.43
N LEU A 34 10.74 1.47 10.45
CA LEU A 34 10.95 0.80 11.73
C LEU A 34 9.90 1.18 12.78
N ARG A 35 9.37 2.41 12.74
CA ARG A 35 8.43 2.89 13.77
C ARG A 35 7.06 2.22 13.66
N ARG A 36 6.66 1.87 12.43
CA ARG A 36 5.40 1.20 12.12
C ARG A 36 5.63 -0.19 11.52
N ALA A 37 6.69 -0.88 11.96
CA ALA A 37 7.09 -2.19 11.46
C ALA A 37 5.94 -3.22 11.50
N ARG A 38 5.19 -3.25 12.59
CA ARG A 38 4.01 -4.13 12.76
C ARG A 38 2.93 -3.83 11.72
N ASP A 39 2.65 -2.56 11.48
CA ASP A 39 1.56 -2.13 10.60
C ASP A 39 1.85 -2.49 9.13
N TRP A 40 3.04 -2.14 8.62
CA TRP A 40 3.36 -2.42 7.22
C TRP A 40 3.58 -3.93 6.98
N SER A 41 4.14 -4.66 7.96
CA SER A 41 4.24 -6.12 7.88
C SER A 41 2.87 -6.77 7.84
N SER A 42 1.90 -6.24 8.60
CA SER A 42 0.52 -6.70 8.58
C SER A 42 -0.16 -6.45 7.22
N LEU A 43 0.04 -5.26 6.62
CA LEU A 43 -0.43 -4.97 5.26
C LEU A 43 0.14 -5.96 4.24
N VAL A 44 1.45 -6.19 4.26
CA VAL A 44 2.12 -7.13 3.33
C VAL A 44 1.64 -8.56 3.53
N ARG A 45 1.46 -9.01 4.78
CA ARG A 45 0.87 -10.34 5.07
C ARG A 45 -0.52 -10.47 4.44
N ARG A 46 -1.41 -9.52 4.69
CA ARG A 46 -2.79 -9.53 4.17
C ARG A 46 -2.82 -9.51 2.64
N PHE A 47 -1.96 -8.70 2.02
CA PHE A 47 -1.78 -8.70 0.56
C PHE A 47 -1.42 -10.09 0.03
N VAL A 48 -0.35 -10.69 0.56
CA VAL A 48 0.15 -11.99 0.10
C VAL A 48 -0.89 -13.10 0.30
N LEU A 49 -1.58 -13.12 1.44
CA LEU A 49 -2.61 -14.14 1.69
C LEU A 49 -3.83 -13.99 0.78
N GLY A 50 -4.22 -12.75 0.46
CA GLY A 50 -5.28 -12.45 -0.50
C GLY A 50 -4.93 -12.87 -1.93
N GLU A 51 -3.75 -12.47 -2.41
CA GLU A 51 -3.29 -12.82 -3.78
C GLU A 51 -3.05 -14.32 -3.97
N LEU A 52 -2.66 -15.03 -2.90
CA LEU A 52 -2.51 -16.49 -2.92
C LEU A 52 -3.85 -17.24 -2.73
N GLY A 53 -4.96 -16.53 -2.49
CA GLY A 53 -6.27 -17.15 -2.25
C GLY A 53 -6.37 -17.94 -0.94
N ILE A 54 -5.47 -17.69 0.02
CA ILE A 54 -5.45 -18.34 1.34
C ILE A 54 -6.45 -17.66 2.29
N GLU A 55 -6.52 -16.33 2.24
CA GLU A 55 -7.51 -15.51 2.92
C GLU A 55 -8.30 -14.70 1.85
N PRO A 56 -9.51 -14.21 2.14
CA PRO A 56 -10.21 -13.28 1.24
C PRO A 56 -9.35 -12.02 0.96
N PRO A 57 -9.49 -11.39 -0.21
CA PRO A 57 -8.80 -10.14 -0.51
C PRO A 57 -9.09 -9.08 0.54
N ASP A 58 -8.03 -8.40 0.99
CA ASP A 58 -8.15 -7.42 2.03
C ASP A 58 -8.97 -6.19 1.55
N PRO A 59 -9.98 -5.73 2.30
CA PRO A 59 -10.83 -4.64 1.86
C PRO A 59 -10.10 -3.30 1.80
N GLU A 60 -9.11 -3.04 2.65
CA GLU A 60 -8.31 -1.80 2.62
C GLU A 60 -7.50 -1.73 1.32
N ILE A 61 -6.87 -2.84 0.95
CA ILE A 61 -6.09 -2.96 -0.29
C ILE A 61 -7.01 -2.88 -1.51
N THR A 62 -8.10 -3.64 -1.51
CA THR A 62 -9.06 -3.68 -2.63
C THR A 62 -9.67 -2.30 -2.88
N ASN A 63 -10.01 -1.58 -1.81
CA ASN A 63 -10.50 -0.21 -1.91
C ASN A 63 -9.44 0.72 -2.52
N ALA A 64 -8.18 0.65 -2.07
CA ALA A 64 -7.10 1.47 -2.63
C ALA A 64 -6.82 1.17 -4.11
N LEU A 65 -6.93 -0.10 -4.53
CA LEU A 65 -6.80 -0.51 -5.93
C LEU A 65 -7.88 0.12 -6.82
N CYS A 66 -9.12 0.21 -6.33
CA CYS A 66 -10.25 0.79 -7.07
C CYS A 66 -10.19 2.33 -7.19
N GLN A 67 -9.41 3.01 -6.35
CA GLN A 67 -9.35 4.48 -6.36
C GLN A 67 -8.40 5.00 -7.46
N PRO A 68 -8.75 6.13 -8.12
CA PRO A 68 -7.86 6.80 -9.05
C PRO A 68 -6.69 7.48 -8.30
N ALA A 69 -5.66 7.90 -9.05
CA ALA A 69 -4.67 8.81 -8.51
C ALA A 69 -5.31 10.20 -8.25
N PRO A 70 -4.98 10.89 -7.14
CA PRO A 70 -3.98 10.51 -6.14
C PRO A 70 -4.49 9.56 -5.04
N ALA A 71 -5.81 9.42 -4.87
CA ALA A 71 -6.42 8.76 -3.72
C ALA A 71 -5.92 7.31 -3.51
N GLY A 72 -5.91 6.48 -4.55
CA GLY A 72 -5.40 5.10 -4.46
C GLY A 72 -3.88 4.97 -4.38
N LEU A 73 -3.15 6.07 -4.58
CA LEU A 73 -1.69 6.13 -4.56
C LEU A 73 -1.13 6.91 -3.35
N ARG A 74 -2.01 7.46 -2.53
CA ARG A 74 -1.74 8.13 -1.25
C ARG A 74 -2.69 7.59 -0.19
N ALA A 75 -2.98 6.29 -0.25
CA ALA A 75 -3.80 5.65 0.76
C ALA A 75 -3.04 5.69 2.09
N GLU A 76 -3.74 5.93 3.19
CA GLU A 76 -3.14 5.97 4.51
C GLU A 76 -3.07 4.56 5.09
N LEU A 77 -1.91 4.15 5.59
CA LEU A 77 -1.78 2.84 6.23
C LEU A 77 -2.50 2.84 7.58
N SER A 78 -3.56 2.04 7.69
CA SER A 78 -4.24 1.78 8.97
C SER A 78 -3.33 1.03 9.94
N GLY A 79 -3.59 1.19 11.25
CA GLY A 79 -2.90 0.40 12.27
C GLY A 79 -3.22 -1.09 12.12
N ALA A 80 -2.25 -1.96 12.43
CA ALA A 80 -2.51 -3.39 12.45
C ALA A 80 -3.69 -3.72 13.37
N PRO A 81 -4.54 -4.69 13.00
CA PRO A 81 -5.59 -5.17 13.90
C PRO A 81 -4.99 -5.61 15.24
N ARG A 82 -5.75 -5.35 16.33
CA ARG A 82 -5.32 -5.62 17.70
C ARG A 82 -5.07 -7.10 17.94
#